data_AF-A0A812UV64-F1
#
_entry.id   AF-A0A812UV64-F1
#
_cell.length_a   1.000
_cell.length_b   1.000
_cell.length_c   1.000
_cell.angle_alpha   90.00
_cell.angle_beta   90.00
_cell.angle_gamma   90.00
#
_symmetry.space_group_name_H-M   'P 1'
#
loop_
_entity.id
_entity.type
_entity.pdbx_description
1 polymer ?
#
loop_
_entity_poly.entity_id
_entity_poly.type
_entity_poly.pdbx_seq_one_letter_code
_entity_poly.pdbx_strand_id
1 'polypeptide(L)'
;MQKREVPMMRVVQKGGLWVTLDNRRLAVYKMARHSGKCRDVKVNLVQLSDVEGELRKKSDSRVEGLSVTVRGTKRTVHADGRVTEGPQLSDGQLQHRADMGGHWTQEQLQAIGEGIRDFEAVVKQVLGPSAKLVRAGSFMKGTDIAGESDIDVMVFGAGPITEQQWNLIVSGIKSRGYVIDSVNPRCIHVTVNKCLVTIEFDVVANHRQGFPPNKEPENPFRNNREAARAVRNIKLDFQESGEKGFSGNDIEQAVLNGQKTLQQPGLGKLIDAAKAALKSERAQQLKRPRTAAHENDASAGTTDFNTPIGEGSFRKVYKGQYTQGIRAGQAKVSKVFKDGKEAYEDQFFDQGYSPSR
;
A
#
# COMPACT_ATOMS: atom_id res chain seq x y z
N MET A 1 -34.96 -17.71 -28.22
CA MET A 1 -35.12 -17.61 -26.74
C MET A 1 -35.04 -16.14 -26.35
N GLN A 2 -36.14 -15.52 -25.92
CA GLN A 2 -36.08 -14.21 -25.28
C GLN A 2 -35.28 -14.33 -23.98
N LYS A 3 -34.24 -13.52 -23.81
CA LYS A 3 -33.53 -13.40 -22.54
C LYS A 3 -34.54 -12.94 -21.50
N ARG A 4 -34.98 -13.83 -20.60
CA ARG A 4 -35.76 -13.42 -19.43
C ARG A 4 -34.89 -12.46 -18.63
N GLU A 5 -35.36 -11.24 -18.43
CA GLU A 5 -34.76 -10.33 -17.46
C GLU A 5 -34.92 -10.95 -16.08
N VAL A 6 -33.80 -11.41 -15.51
CA VAL A 6 -33.76 -11.88 -14.13
C VAL A 6 -33.55 -10.64 -13.25
N PRO A 7 -34.50 -10.28 -12.38
CA PRO A 7 -34.34 -9.12 -11.50
C PRO A 7 -33.07 -9.26 -10.64
N MET A 8 -32.37 -8.17 -10.36
CA MET A 8 -31.22 -8.18 -9.45
C MET A 8 -31.64 -8.52 -8.01
N MET A 9 -30.72 -9.13 -7.25
CA MET A 9 -30.94 -9.47 -5.84
C MET A 9 -30.98 -8.20 -4.99
N ARG A 10 -32.00 -8.06 -4.13
CA ARG A 10 -32.15 -6.89 -3.26
C ARG A 10 -31.46 -7.11 -1.92
N VAL A 11 -30.75 -6.07 -1.45
CA VAL A 11 -29.99 -6.07 -0.19
C VAL A 11 -30.27 -4.78 0.57
N VAL A 12 -30.48 -4.91 1.88
CA VAL A 12 -30.83 -3.81 2.80
C VAL A 12 -29.89 -3.81 3.99
N GLN A 13 -29.58 -2.63 4.54
CA GLN A 13 -28.84 -2.51 5.80
C GLN A 13 -29.83 -2.49 6.98
N LYS A 14 -29.73 -3.45 7.90
CA LYS A 14 -30.55 -3.55 9.10
C LYS A 14 -29.68 -3.76 10.32
N GLY A 15 -29.70 -2.82 11.26
CA GLY A 15 -28.88 -2.89 12.47
C GLY A 15 -27.37 -3.01 12.17
N GLY A 16 -26.89 -2.31 11.14
CA GLY A 16 -25.49 -2.35 10.70
C GLY A 16 -25.11 -3.58 9.86
N LEU A 17 -26.01 -4.55 9.67
CA LEU A 17 -25.77 -5.75 8.87
C LEU A 17 -26.46 -5.67 7.51
N TRP A 18 -25.81 -6.20 6.48
CA TRP A 18 -26.41 -6.35 5.15
C TRP A 18 -27.22 -7.65 5.08
N VAL A 19 -28.52 -7.51 4.83
CA VAL A 19 -29.47 -8.62 4.75
C VAL A 19 -30.04 -8.67 3.34
N THR A 20 -30.10 -9.87 2.75
CA THR A 20 -30.80 -10.05 1.48
C THR A 20 -32.29 -10.26 1.71
N LEU A 21 -33.12 -9.73 0.81
CA LEU A 21 -34.55 -10.03 0.77
C LEU A 21 -34.86 -11.31 -0.02
N ASP A 22 -33.86 -11.87 -0.73
CA ASP A 22 -34.02 -12.94 -1.70
C ASP A 22 -33.20 -14.21 -1.34
N ASN A 23 -33.52 -14.83 -0.19
CA ASN A 23 -32.78 -15.99 0.34
C ASN A 23 -32.57 -17.15 -0.66
N ARG A 24 -33.57 -17.41 -1.53
CA ARG A 24 -33.47 -18.46 -2.57
C ARG A 24 -32.41 -18.11 -3.63
N ARG A 25 -32.29 -16.84 -4.02
CA ARG A 25 -31.29 -16.40 -5.00
C ARG A 25 -29.90 -16.38 -4.38
N LEU A 26 -29.80 -15.96 -3.12
CA LEU A 26 -28.54 -16.07 -2.38
C LEU A 26 -28.04 -17.52 -2.34
N ALA A 27 -28.92 -18.50 -2.12
CA ALA A 27 -28.55 -19.91 -2.17
C ALA A 27 -28.03 -20.34 -3.55
N VAL A 28 -28.68 -19.93 -4.63
CA VAL A 28 -28.24 -20.20 -6.02
C VAL A 28 -26.88 -19.55 -6.30
N TYR A 29 -26.67 -18.31 -5.90
CA TYR A 29 -25.38 -17.63 -6.05
C TYR A 29 -24.28 -18.32 -5.23
N LYS A 30 -24.59 -18.77 -4.01
CA LYS A 30 -23.65 -19.56 -3.21
C LYS A 30 -23.23 -20.83 -3.96
N MET A 31 -24.18 -21.60 -4.52
CA MET A 31 -23.86 -22.79 -5.32
C MET A 31 -23.04 -22.45 -6.57
N ALA A 32 -23.43 -21.41 -7.32
CA ALA A 32 -22.71 -20.97 -8.51
C ALA A 32 -21.26 -20.59 -8.19
N ARG A 33 -21.05 -19.88 -7.08
CA ARG A 33 -19.73 -19.52 -6.56
C ARG A 33 -18.91 -20.74 -6.16
N HIS A 34 -19.50 -21.70 -5.45
CA HIS A 34 -18.82 -22.93 -5.04
C HIS A 34 -18.42 -23.78 -6.25
N SER A 35 -19.18 -23.72 -7.34
CA SER A 35 -18.85 -24.38 -8.61
C SER A 35 -17.88 -23.59 -9.51
N GLY A 36 -17.34 -22.45 -9.06
CA GLY A 36 -16.41 -21.61 -9.84
C GLY A 36 -17.07 -20.83 -10.98
N LYS A 37 -18.41 -20.85 -11.10
CA LYS A 37 -19.17 -20.25 -12.21
C LYS A 37 -19.54 -18.79 -11.99
N CYS A 38 -19.28 -18.24 -10.79
CA CYS A 38 -19.64 -16.87 -10.44
C CYS A 38 -18.70 -16.35 -9.34
N ARG A 39 -17.95 -15.28 -9.60
CA ARG A 39 -17.05 -14.64 -8.61
C ARG A 39 -17.77 -13.54 -7.84
N ASP A 40 -18.46 -12.67 -8.56
CA ASP A 40 -19.11 -11.48 -8.04
C ASP A 40 -20.61 -11.47 -8.35
N VAL A 41 -21.38 -10.83 -7.46
CA VAL A 41 -22.82 -10.68 -7.61
C VAL A 41 -23.18 -9.21 -7.50
N LYS A 42 -23.76 -8.66 -8.57
CA LYS A 42 -24.36 -7.32 -8.54
C LYS A 42 -25.68 -7.38 -7.78
N VAL A 43 -25.83 -6.49 -6.82
CA VAL A 43 -27.03 -6.38 -5.97
C VAL A 43 -27.66 -5.02 -6.13
N ASN A 44 -28.97 -4.94 -5.94
CA ASN A 44 -29.70 -3.70 -5.81
C ASN A 44 -29.81 -3.32 -4.34
N LEU A 45 -29.23 -2.17 -3.95
CA LEU A 45 -29.34 -1.67 -2.59
C LEU A 45 -30.68 -0.95 -2.43
N VAL A 46 -31.45 -1.32 -1.42
CA VAL A 46 -32.76 -0.74 -1.12
C VAL A 46 -32.77 -0.17 0.28
N GLN A 47 -33.50 0.92 0.51
CA GLN A 47 -33.61 1.51 1.84
C GLN A 47 -34.50 0.65 2.74
N LEU A 48 -34.19 0.62 4.04
CA LEU A 48 -34.93 -0.19 5.01
C LEU A 48 -36.40 0.23 5.11
N SER A 49 -36.67 1.53 5.01
CA SER A 49 -38.02 2.12 4.97
C SER A 49 -38.89 1.53 3.87
N ASP A 50 -38.30 1.23 2.72
CA ASP A 50 -39.04 0.86 1.50
C ASP A 50 -39.46 -0.61 1.51
N VAL A 51 -38.86 -1.41 2.39
CA VAL A 51 -38.99 -2.87 2.41
C VAL A 51 -39.32 -3.40 3.80
N GLU A 52 -39.67 -2.53 4.74
CA GLU A 52 -39.94 -2.90 6.14
C GLU A 52 -41.06 -3.94 6.26
N GLY A 53 -42.09 -3.84 5.42
CA GLY A 53 -43.19 -4.79 5.31
C GLY A 53 -42.86 -6.10 4.61
N GLU A 54 -41.81 -6.15 3.79
CA GLU A 54 -41.35 -7.37 3.10
C GLU A 54 -40.45 -8.24 4.00
N LEU A 55 -39.94 -7.68 5.11
CA LEU A 55 -38.96 -8.32 5.98
C LEU A 55 -39.49 -9.50 6.82
N ARG A 56 -40.76 -9.92 6.67
CA ARG A 56 -41.33 -11.12 7.34
C ARG A 56 -42.23 -11.94 6.40
N LYS A 57 -41.86 -13.18 6.05
CA LYS A 57 -42.36 -14.42 6.72
C LYS A 57 -41.36 -15.60 6.67
N LYS A 58 -40.09 -15.38 6.32
CA LYS A 58 -39.03 -16.43 6.33
C LYS A 58 -37.75 -16.00 7.04
N SER A 59 -37.87 -14.99 7.88
CA SER A 59 -36.77 -14.38 8.63
C SER A 59 -36.93 -14.73 10.11
N ASP A 60 -37.02 -16.02 10.42
CA ASP A 60 -36.80 -16.46 11.80
C ASP A 60 -35.33 -16.81 11.93
N SER A 61 -34.65 -16.04 12.77
CA SER A 61 -33.24 -16.15 13.12
C SER A 61 -32.97 -17.29 14.11
N ARG A 62 -33.79 -18.34 14.08
CA ARG A 62 -33.55 -19.60 14.77
C ARG A 62 -33.24 -20.68 13.76
N VAL A 63 -32.08 -20.56 13.12
CA VAL A 63 -31.41 -21.74 12.60
C VAL A 63 -30.51 -22.24 13.74
N GLU A 64 -30.97 -23.32 14.36
CA GLU A 64 -30.33 -24.08 15.43
C GLU A 64 -28.79 -24.04 15.37
N GLY A 65 -28.16 -23.42 16.37
CA GLY A 65 -26.72 -23.58 16.64
C GLY A 65 -25.73 -23.04 15.60
N LEU A 66 -26.13 -22.20 14.63
CA LEU A 66 -25.22 -21.77 13.58
C LEU A 66 -24.31 -20.59 13.96
N SER A 67 -23.02 -20.76 13.68
CA SER A 67 -21.98 -19.73 13.68
C SER A 67 -21.88 -19.07 12.30
N VAL A 68 -21.57 -17.77 12.27
CA VAL A 68 -21.35 -17.03 11.01
C VAL A 68 -19.86 -16.76 10.84
N THR A 69 -19.25 -17.39 9.84
CA THR A 69 -17.89 -17.05 9.41
C THR A 69 -17.93 -15.82 8.51
N VAL A 70 -17.46 -14.69 9.02
CA VAL A 70 -17.31 -13.45 8.24
C VAL A 70 -16.09 -13.62 7.34
N ARG A 71 -16.28 -13.76 6.02
CA ARG A 71 -15.19 -13.87 5.05
C ARG A 71 -14.27 -12.65 5.17
N GLY A 72 -12.97 -12.87 5.37
CA GLY A 72 -11.96 -11.82 5.54
C GLY A 72 -11.58 -11.52 7.00
N THR A 73 -12.27 -12.10 7.98
CA THR A 73 -11.80 -12.06 9.37
C THR A 73 -11.61 -13.49 9.89
N LYS A 74 -10.47 -13.78 10.52
CA LYS A 74 -10.24 -15.00 11.30
C LYS A 74 -11.10 -15.01 12.57
N ARG A 75 -12.31 -14.47 12.55
CA ARG A 75 -13.13 -14.22 13.72
C ARG A 75 -14.51 -14.82 13.48
N THR A 76 -14.82 -15.89 14.20
CA THR A 76 -16.18 -16.39 14.29
C THR A 76 -16.87 -15.58 15.37
N VAL A 77 -17.87 -14.79 14.95
CA VAL A 77 -18.77 -14.12 15.90
C VAL A 77 -19.88 -15.12 16.20
N HIS A 78 -19.92 -15.58 17.45
CA HIS A 78 -20.95 -16.47 17.97
C HIS A 78 -22.23 -15.69 18.25
N ALA A 79 -23.36 -16.38 18.31
CA ALA A 79 -24.67 -15.76 18.56
C ALA A 79 -24.75 -15.04 19.93
N ASP A 80 -23.87 -15.40 20.87
CA ASP A 80 -23.70 -14.77 22.19
C ASP A 80 -22.80 -13.50 22.16
N GLY A 81 -22.33 -13.08 20.99
CA GLY A 81 -21.42 -11.94 20.82
C GLY A 81 -19.94 -12.26 21.06
N ARG A 82 -19.61 -13.51 21.45
CA ARG A 82 -18.21 -13.95 21.61
C ARG A 82 -17.53 -13.99 20.24
N VAL A 83 -16.28 -13.58 20.22
CA VAL A 83 -15.42 -13.64 19.04
C VAL A 83 -14.36 -14.70 19.27
N THR A 84 -14.43 -15.85 18.57
CA THR A 84 -13.32 -16.81 18.58
C THR A 84 -12.46 -16.62 17.37
N GLU A 85 -11.14 -16.62 17.57
CA GLU A 85 -10.24 -16.69 16.44
C GLU A 85 -10.42 -18.04 15.73
N GLY A 86 -10.49 -18.00 14.39
CA GLY A 86 -10.56 -19.19 13.56
C GLY A 86 -9.32 -20.06 13.79
N PRO A 87 -9.37 -21.35 13.40
CA PRO A 87 -8.24 -22.25 13.58
C PRO A 87 -6.98 -21.62 12.98
N GLN A 88 -5.91 -21.59 13.78
CA GLN A 88 -4.60 -21.16 13.30
C GLN A 88 -4.19 -22.07 12.14
N LEU A 89 -3.80 -21.47 11.02
CA LEU A 89 -3.27 -22.21 9.88
C LEU A 89 -1.93 -22.82 10.29
N SER A 90 -1.71 -24.08 9.93
CA SER A 90 -0.39 -24.70 10.09
C SER A 90 0.63 -24.02 9.17
N ASP A 91 1.93 -24.19 9.45
CA ASP A 91 3.00 -23.63 8.59
C ASP A 91 2.87 -24.10 7.13
N GLY A 92 2.46 -25.36 6.91
CA GLY A 92 2.20 -25.88 5.56
C GLY A 92 1.04 -25.18 4.85
N GLN A 93 -0.04 -24.87 5.58
CA GLN A 93 -1.17 -24.10 5.04
C GLN A 93 -0.80 -22.63 4.77
N LEU A 94 -0.01 -22.01 5.65
CA LEU A 94 0.52 -20.66 5.47
C LEU A 94 1.48 -20.58 4.28
N GLN A 95 2.32 -21.60 4.09
CA GLN A 95 3.18 -21.72 2.92
C GLN A 95 2.35 -21.82 1.65
N HIS A 96 1.38 -22.74 1.60
CA HIS A 96 0.50 -22.90 0.44
C HIS A 96 -0.25 -21.61 0.11
N ARG A 97 -0.79 -20.93 1.12
CA ARG A 97 -1.48 -19.63 0.96
C ARG A 97 -0.56 -18.56 0.36
N ALA A 98 0.68 -18.44 0.86
CA ALA A 98 1.65 -17.51 0.28
C ALA A 98 2.06 -17.89 -1.14
N ASP A 99 2.28 -19.17 -1.43
CA ASP A 99 2.68 -19.62 -2.76
C ASP A 99 1.54 -19.35 -3.77
N MET A 100 0.28 -19.59 -3.39
CA MET A 100 -0.89 -19.26 -4.21
C MET A 100 -1.11 -17.74 -4.35
N GLY A 101 -0.93 -16.97 -3.29
CA GLY A 101 -1.09 -15.52 -3.32
C GLY A 101 -0.03 -14.81 -4.16
N GLY A 102 1.16 -15.41 -4.34
CA GLY A 102 2.21 -14.90 -5.21
C GLY A 102 2.24 -15.57 -6.60
N HIS A 103 1.26 -16.41 -6.92
CA HIS A 103 1.25 -17.16 -8.17
C HIS A 103 0.76 -16.28 -9.32
N TRP A 104 1.69 -15.92 -10.20
CA TRP A 104 1.37 -15.35 -11.51
C TRP A 104 1.18 -16.46 -12.54
N THR A 105 0.14 -16.32 -13.36
CA THR A 105 -0.08 -17.18 -14.53
C THR A 105 1.03 -16.97 -15.56
N GLN A 106 1.20 -17.92 -16.48
CA GLN A 106 2.21 -17.81 -17.55
C GLN A 106 1.93 -16.60 -18.45
N GLU A 107 0.66 -16.35 -18.76
CA GLU A 107 0.21 -15.22 -19.56
C GLU A 107 0.56 -13.88 -18.88
N GLN A 108 0.37 -13.80 -17.56
CA GLN A 108 0.77 -12.62 -16.78
C GLN A 108 2.30 -12.43 -16.80
N LEU A 109 3.08 -13.48 -16.54
CA LEU A 109 4.54 -13.41 -16.55
C LEU A 109 5.08 -13.03 -17.94
N GLN A 110 4.45 -13.53 -19.00
CA GLN A 110 4.77 -13.13 -20.37
C GLN A 110 4.49 -11.65 -20.60
N ALA A 111 3.29 -11.17 -20.24
CA ALA A 111 2.93 -9.75 -20.35
C ALA A 111 3.88 -8.84 -19.56
N ILE A 112 4.25 -9.24 -18.34
CA ILE A 112 5.26 -8.53 -17.51
C ILE A 112 6.59 -8.47 -18.26
N GLY A 113 7.08 -9.62 -18.74
CA GLY A 113 8.35 -9.70 -19.43
C GLY A 113 8.40 -8.87 -20.71
N GLU A 114 7.31 -8.86 -21.48
CA GLU A 114 7.18 -8.02 -22.67
C GLU A 114 7.16 -6.53 -22.34
N GLY A 115 6.38 -6.11 -21.34
CA GLY A 115 6.33 -4.72 -20.88
C GLY A 115 7.71 -4.21 -20.46
N ILE A 116 8.44 -4.98 -19.65
CA ILE A 116 9.80 -4.62 -19.21
C ILE A 116 10.75 -4.47 -20.40
N ARG A 117 10.70 -5.38 -21.39
CA ARG A 117 11.55 -5.28 -22.59
C ARG A 117 11.24 -4.06 -23.44
N ASP A 118 9.96 -3.72 -23.59
CA ASP A 118 9.54 -2.53 -24.33
C ASP A 118 9.97 -1.25 -23.63
N PHE A 119 9.79 -1.16 -22.31
CA PHE A 119 10.24 -0.02 -21.52
C PHE A 119 11.76 0.11 -21.57
N GLU A 120 12.50 -0.99 -21.50
CA GLU A 120 13.96 -0.98 -21.62
C GLU A 120 14.41 -0.49 -23.00
N ALA A 121 13.72 -0.89 -24.07
CA ALA A 121 14.01 -0.40 -25.42
C ALA A 121 13.79 1.13 -25.54
N VAL A 122 12.68 1.64 -25.00
CA VAL A 122 12.40 3.09 -24.95
C VAL A 122 13.49 3.83 -24.16
N VAL A 123 13.82 3.32 -22.98
CA VAL A 123 14.84 3.93 -22.11
C VAL A 123 16.21 3.96 -22.79
N LYS A 124 16.63 2.86 -23.43
CA LYS A 124 17.89 2.81 -24.19
C LYS A 124 17.91 3.73 -25.40
N GLN A 125 16.77 3.93 -26.06
CA GLN A 125 16.67 4.88 -27.17
C GLN A 125 16.91 6.33 -26.70
N VAL A 126 16.45 6.69 -25.50
CA VAL A 126 16.57 8.06 -24.98
C VAL A 126 17.89 8.29 -24.24
N LEU A 127 18.33 7.30 -23.46
CA LEU A 127 19.46 7.42 -22.53
C LEU A 127 20.75 6.76 -23.03
N GLY A 128 20.69 6.04 -24.16
CA GLY A 128 21.81 5.32 -24.74
C GLY A 128 21.88 3.84 -24.33
N PRO A 129 22.74 3.05 -25.00
CA PRO A 129 22.79 1.60 -24.86
C PRO A 129 23.28 1.10 -23.49
N SER A 130 23.94 1.95 -22.70
CA SER A 130 24.39 1.63 -21.34
C SER A 130 23.26 1.66 -20.31
N ALA A 131 22.10 2.23 -20.65
CA ALA A 131 20.95 2.25 -19.75
C ALA A 131 20.38 0.83 -19.57
N LYS A 132 19.97 0.49 -18.35
CA LYS A 132 19.35 -0.81 -18.00
C LYS A 132 18.10 -0.61 -17.16
N LEU A 133 17.12 -1.50 -17.31
CA LEU A 133 16.01 -1.63 -16.36
C LEU A 133 16.27 -2.79 -15.41
N VAL A 134 16.12 -2.54 -14.13
CA VAL A 134 16.27 -3.55 -13.07
C VAL A 134 14.94 -3.68 -12.35
N ARG A 135 14.45 -4.91 -12.18
CA ARG A 135 13.25 -5.17 -11.38
C ARG A 135 13.50 -4.75 -9.94
N ALA A 136 12.51 -4.14 -9.31
CA ALA A 136 12.60 -3.66 -7.94
C ALA A 136 11.39 -4.11 -7.12
N GLY A 137 11.28 -3.55 -5.91
CA GLY A 137 10.08 -3.67 -5.09
C GLY A 137 9.70 -5.10 -4.71
N SER A 138 8.40 -5.32 -4.51
CA SER A 138 7.89 -6.57 -3.95
C SER A 138 8.00 -7.76 -4.92
N PHE A 139 7.90 -7.50 -6.23
CA PHE A 139 8.04 -8.52 -7.27
C PHE A 139 9.45 -9.10 -7.33
N MET A 140 10.48 -8.24 -7.34
CA MET A 140 11.88 -8.69 -7.26
C MET A 140 12.16 -9.47 -5.97
N LYS A 141 11.56 -9.04 -4.86
CA LYS A 141 11.73 -9.65 -3.54
C LYS A 141 10.96 -10.96 -3.36
N GLY A 142 10.02 -11.27 -4.26
CA GLY A 142 9.10 -12.39 -4.11
C GLY A 142 8.21 -12.25 -2.88
N THR A 143 7.77 -11.03 -2.57
CA THR A 143 6.85 -10.69 -1.45
C THR A 143 5.55 -10.03 -1.94
N ASP A 144 5.37 -9.97 -3.25
CA ASP A 144 4.22 -9.44 -3.99
C ASP A 144 2.97 -10.32 -3.88
N ILE A 145 1.79 -9.73 -4.07
CA ILE A 145 0.51 -10.44 -4.23
C ILE A 145 0.11 -10.32 -5.69
N ALA A 146 -0.05 -11.46 -6.37
CA ALA A 146 -0.33 -11.51 -7.79
C ALA A 146 -1.68 -10.84 -8.12
N GLY A 147 -1.66 -9.95 -9.11
CA GLY A 147 -2.84 -9.19 -9.56
C GLY A 147 -3.23 -7.99 -8.68
N GLU A 148 -2.51 -7.76 -7.57
CA GLU A 148 -2.81 -6.68 -6.61
C GLU A 148 -1.59 -5.79 -6.33
N SER A 149 -0.38 -6.28 -6.63
CA SER A 149 0.86 -5.54 -6.43
C SER A 149 1.38 -4.98 -7.76
N ASP A 150 1.81 -3.73 -7.70
CA ASP A 150 2.50 -3.04 -8.79
C ASP A 150 3.87 -3.69 -9.04
N ILE A 151 4.32 -3.62 -10.30
CA ILE A 151 5.62 -4.11 -10.73
C ILE A 151 6.59 -2.93 -10.84
N ASP A 152 7.43 -2.78 -9.81
CA ASP A 152 8.47 -1.76 -9.82
C ASP A 152 9.62 -2.13 -10.76
N VAL A 153 10.03 -1.18 -11.62
CA VAL A 153 11.25 -1.26 -12.43
C VAL A 153 12.05 0.02 -12.31
N MET A 154 13.36 -0.10 -12.13
CA MET A 154 14.26 1.03 -11.92
C MET A 154 15.21 1.19 -13.11
N VAL A 155 15.38 2.43 -13.56
CA VAL A 155 16.24 2.82 -14.68
C VAL A 155 17.63 3.20 -14.19
N PHE A 156 18.68 2.47 -14.60
CA PHE A 156 20.10 2.72 -14.26
C PHE A 156 20.95 3.01 -15.50
N GLY A 157 22.17 3.54 -15.30
CA GLY A 157 23.25 3.49 -16.30
C GLY A 157 23.40 4.70 -17.24
N ALA A 158 22.83 5.86 -16.91
CA ALA A 158 22.77 7.01 -17.82
C ALA A 158 23.16 8.37 -17.20
N GLY A 159 23.74 8.40 -15.99
CA GLY A 159 23.91 9.65 -15.24
C GLY A 159 22.55 10.26 -14.82
N PRO A 160 22.51 11.55 -14.42
CA PRO A 160 21.26 12.23 -14.11
C PRO A 160 20.37 12.37 -15.35
N ILE A 161 19.13 11.86 -15.27
CA ILE A 161 18.09 12.01 -16.29
C ILE A 161 17.57 13.45 -16.23
N THR A 162 17.65 14.16 -17.36
CA THR A 162 17.10 15.51 -17.51
C THR A 162 15.58 15.48 -17.67
N GLU A 163 14.90 16.61 -17.47
CA GLU A 163 13.45 16.70 -17.70
C GLU A 163 13.08 16.40 -19.16
N GLN A 164 13.86 16.88 -20.12
CA GLN A 164 13.66 16.58 -21.54
C GLN A 164 13.74 15.08 -21.82
N GLN A 165 14.76 14.40 -21.28
CA GLN A 165 14.89 12.93 -21.41
C GLN A 165 13.71 12.20 -20.75
N TRP A 166 13.28 12.65 -19.57
CA TRP A 166 12.12 12.07 -18.90
C TRP A 166 10.84 12.17 -19.77
N ASN A 167 10.60 13.34 -20.36
CA ASN A 167 9.45 13.56 -21.24
C ASN A 167 9.53 12.71 -22.53
N LEU A 168 10.74 12.48 -23.05
CA LEU A 168 10.96 11.56 -24.17
C LEU A 168 10.69 10.10 -23.79
N ILE A 169 11.07 9.66 -22.58
CA ILE A 169 10.74 8.32 -22.07
C ILE A 169 9.22 8.16 -21.93
N VAL A 170 8.53 9.12 -21.31
CA VAL A 170 7.06 9.14 -21.19
C VAL A 170 6.40 9.03 -22.57
N SER A 171 6.84 9.86 -23.51
CA SER A 171 6.30 9.87 -24.88
C SER A 171 6.58 8.57 -25.63
N GLY A 172 7.76 7.98 -25.44
CA GLY A 172 8.13 6.69 -26.01
C GLY A 172 7.34 5.52 -25.44
N ILE A 173 7.03 5.52 -24.14
CA ILE A 173 6.14 4.53 -23.52
C ILE A 173 4.74 4.65 -24.12
N LYS A 174 4.21 5.88 -24.23
CA LYS A 174 2.89 6.14 -24.80
C LYS A 174 2.81 5.72 -26.27
N SER A 175 3.85 5.96 -27.08
CA SER A 175 3.86 5.59 -28.50
C SER A 175 3.89 4.09 -28.75
N ARG A 176 4.31 3.28 -27.76
CA ARG A 176 4.19 1.82 -27.77
C ARG A 176 2.77 1.32 -27.47
N GLY A 177 1.82 2.22 -27.22
CA GLY A 177 0.41 1.88 -26.97
C GLY A 177 0.08 1.61 -25.50
N TYR A 178 0.98 1.90 -24.57
CA TYR A 178 0.74 1.77 -23.13
C TYR A 178 -0.07 2.95 -22.58
N VAL A 179 -0.91 2.69 -21.58
CA VAL A 179 -1.69 3.71 -20.87
C VAL A 179 -0.85 4.24 -19.72
N ILE A 180 -0.70 5.56 -19.64
CA ILE A 180 0.01 6.23 -18.56
C ILE A 180 -1.03 6.82 -17.61
N ASP A 181 -1.13 6.26 -16.41
CA ASP A 181 -2.12 6.66 -15.40
C ASP A 181 -1.68 7.92 -14.67
N SER A 182 -0.40 8.01 -14.33
CA SER A 182 0.19 9.22 -13.78
C SER A 182 1.70 9.30 -14.02
N VAL A 183 2.22 10.53 -13.99
CA VAL A 183 3.65 10.80 -14.07
C VAL A 183 4.00 11.72 -12.90
N ASN A 184 4.94 11.29 -12.08
CA ASN A 184 5.53 12.15 -11.06
C ASN A 184 7.04 12.32 -11.33
N PRO A 185 7.76 13.17 -10.56
CA PRO A 185 9.16 13.41 -10.84
C PRO A 185 10.05 12.17 -10.78
N ARG A 186 9.65 11.10 -10.10
CA ARG A 186 10.48 9.91 -9.92
C ARG A 186 9.91 8.65 -10.52
N CYS A 187 8.64 8.61 -10.85
CA CYS A 187 7.91 7.42 -11.27
C CYS A 187 6.97 7.73 -12.44
N ILE A 188 6.88 6.82 -13.39
CA ILE A 188 5.83 6.76 -14.40
C ILE A 188 4.97 5.56 -14.03
N HIS A 189 3.71 5.80 -13.68
CA HIS A 189 2.73 4.74 -13.45
C HIS A 189 2.10 4.35 -14.79
N VAL A 190 2.34 3.11 -15.20
CA VAL A 190 1.95 2.60 -16.52
C VAL A 190 1.07 1.38 -16.36
N THR A 191 -0.11 1.42 -16.95
CA THR A 191 -0.97 0.26 -17.10
C THR A 191 -0.66 -0.47 -18.41
N VAL A 192 -0.28 -1.74 -18.28
CA VAL A 192 -0.15 -2.68 -19.39
C VAL A 192 -1.43 -3.48 -19.50
N ASN A 193 -2.23 -3.17 -20.53
CA ASN A 193 -3.40 -3.95 -20.91
C ASN A 193 -3.01 -4.94 -22.02
N LYS A 194 -2.58 -6.14 -21.63
CA LYS A 194 -2.39 -7.26 -22.57
C LYS A 194 -3.31 -8.40 -22.18
N CYS A 195 -4.14 -8.83 -23.13
CA CYS A 195 -5.18 -9.85 -22.92
C CYS A 195 -6.20 -9.43 -21.84
N LEU A 196 -6.45 -10.29 -20.84
CA LEU A 196 -7.38 -10.06 -19.72
C LEU A 196 -6.67 -9.55 -18.45
N VAL A 197 -5.44 -9.07 -18.58
CA VAL A 197 -4.60 -8.67 -17.45
C VAL A 197 -4.25 -7.20 -17.55
N THR A 198 -4.51 -6.48 -16.46
CA THR A 198 -4.01 -5.14 -16.18
C THR A 198 -2.81 -5.30 -15.24
N ILE A 199 -1.67 -4.75 -15.62
CA ILE A 199 -0.45 -4.77 -14.82
C ILE A 199 0.06 -3.35 -14.68
N GLU A 200 0.18 -2.90 -13.44
CA GLU A 200 0.71 -1.58 -13.12
C GLU A 200 2.23 -1.66 -12.99
N PHE A 201 2.93 -0.70 -13.60
CA PHE A 201 4.37 -0.56 -13.51
C PHE A 201 4.76 0.78 -12.96
N ASP A 202 5.77 0.76 -12.09
CA ASP A 202 6.43 1.94 -11.59
C ASP A 202 7.80 2.05 -12.24
N VAL A 203 7.95 2.92 -13.25
CA VAL A 203 9.24 3.19 -13.89
C VAL A 203 9.98 4.26 -13.11
N VAL A 204 10.97 3.86 -12.30
CA VAL A 204 11.64 4.74 -11.35
C VAL A 204 13.01 5.20 -11.87
N ALA A 205 13.23 6.52 -11.94
CA ALA A 205 14.53 7.09 -12.29
C ALA A 205 15.55 6.84 -11.18
N ASN A 206 16.68 6.17 -11.46
CA ASN A 206 17.74 6.02 -10.46
C ASN A 206 18.35 7.37 -10.07
N HIS A 207 18.65 8.23 -11.04
CA HIS A 207 19.20 9.56 -10.79
C HIS A 207 18.46 10.52 -11.71
N ARG A 208 17.55 11.32 -11.16
CA ARG A 208 16.96 12.47 -11.88
C ARG A 208 17.68 13.72 -11.42
N GLN A 209 17.98 14.62 -12.34
CA GLN A 209 18.60 15.90 -11.98
C GLN A 209 17.76 16.62 -10.92
N GLY A 210 18.41 17.06 -9.83
CA GLY A 210 17.74 17.68 -8.69
C GLY A 210 17.25 16.70 -7.60
N PHE A 211 17.46 15.39 -7.76
CA PHE A 211 17.07 14.37 -6.78
C PHE A 211 18.25 13.47 -6.41
N PRO A 212 18.38 13.05 -5.13
CA PRO A 212 19.41 12.09 -4.73
C PRO A 212 19.29 10.79 -5.53
N PRO A 213 20.41 10.15 -5.90
CA PRO A 213 20.39 8.88 -6.58
C PRO A 213 19.78 7.81 -5.67
N ASN A 214 18.99 6.93 -6.28
CA ASN A 214 18.54 5.71 -5.63
C ASN A 214 19.71 4.72 -5.54
N LYS A 215 19.61 3.79 -4.60
CA LYS A 215 20.52 2.63 -4.57
C LYS A 215 19.95 1.55 -5.49
N GLU A 216 20.83 0.70 -6.01
CA GLU A 216 20.37 -0.52 -6.68
C GLU A 216 19.53 -1.34 -5.69
N PRO A 217 18.34 -1.82 -6.10
CA PRO A 217 17.44 -2.48 -5.16
C PRO A 217 18.07 -3.78 -4.68
N GLU A 218 18.10 -3.96 -3.36
CA GLU A 218 18.57 -5.18 -2.73
C GLU A 218 17.39 -6.12 -2.44
N ASN A 219 17.61 -7.43 -2.61
CA ASN A 219 16.66 -8.44 -2.19
C ASN A 219 17.15 -9.15 -0.91
N PRO A 220 16.72 -8.70 0.28
CA PRO A 220 17.12 -9.34 1.54
C PRO A 220 16.52 -10.75 1.71
N PHE A 221 15.58 -11.14 0.86
CA PHE A 221 14.90 -12.43 0.91
C PHE A 221 15.41 -13.46 -0.10
N ARG A 222 16.46 -13.14 -0.89
CA ARG A 222 16.97 -13.99 -1.97
C ARG A 222 17.19 -15.44 -1.53
N ASN A 223 17.74 -15.63 -0.33
CA ASN A 223 18.04 -16.94 0.26
C ASN A 223 17.12 -17.28 1.45
N ASN A 224 15.98 -16.60 1.57
CA ASN A 224 15.14 -16.65 2.77
C ASN A 224 13.65 -16.62 2.38
N ARG A 225 13.22 -17.68 1.71
CA ARG A 225 11.84 -17.83 1.20
C ARG A 225 10.80 -17.84 2.31
N GLU A 226 11.14 -18.33 3.50
CA GLU A 226 10.21 -18.35 4.63
C GLU A 226 9.84 -16.94 5.07
N ALA A 227 10.82 -16.05 5.22
CA ALA A 227 10.55 -14.64 5.50
C ALA A 227 9.76 -13.96 4.37
N ALA A 228 10.06 -14.25 3.11
CA ALA A 228 9.28 -13.72 1.98
C ALA A 228 7.80 -14.14 2.04
N ARG A 229 7.55 -15.42 2.36
CA ARG A 229 6.19 -15.97 2.57
C ARG A 229 5.50 -15.38 3.78
N ALA A 230 6.25 -15.06 4.86
CA ALA A 230 5.70 -14.38 6.03
C ALA A 230 5.21 -12.98 5.65
N VAL A 231 6.05 -12.19 4.95
CA VAL A 231 5.67 -10.87 4.44
C VAL A 231 4.39 -10.95 3.59
N ARG A 232 4.33 -11.89 2.65
CA ARG A 232 3.15 -12.05 1.79
C ARG A 232 1.89 -12.43 2.58
N ASN A 233 1.98 -13.35 3.54
CA ASN A 233 0.84 -13.69 4.39
C ASN A 233 0.33 -12.48 5.20
N ILE A 234 1.24 -11.65 5.70
CA ILE A 234 0.85 -10.44 6.43
C ILE A 234 0.13 -9.46 5.50
N LYS A 235 0.65 -9.25 4.28
CA LYS A 235 -0.01 -8.41 3.27
C LYS A 235 -1.41 -8.93 2.91
N LEU A 236 -1.56 -10.24 2.68
CA LEU A 236 -2.85 -10.88 2.41
C LEU A 236 -3.82 -10.68 3.58
N ASP A 237 -3.36 -10.87 4.83
CA ASP A 237 -4.20 -10.63 6.00
C ASP A 237 -4.64 -9.16 6.11
N PHE A 238 -3.76 -8.20 5.83
CA PHE A 238 -4.12 -6.77 5.84
C PHE A 238 -5.08 -6.40 4.72
N GLN A 239 -4.91 -6.95 3.53
CA GLN A 239 -5.85 -6.80 2.42
C GLN A 239 -7.24 -7.37 2.77
N GLU A 240 -7.29 -8.61 3.29
CA GLU A 240 -8.54 -9.29 3.65
C GLU A 240 -9.31 -8.60 4.80
N SER A 241 -8.58 -8.04 5.77
CA SER A 241 -9.15 -7.32 6.91
C SER A 241 -9.43 -5.84 6.64
N GLY A 242 -8.93 -5.30 5.54
CA GLY A 242 -8.95 -3.86 5.25
C GLY A 242 -8.03 -3.03 6.15
N GLU A 243 -7.11 -3.66 6.88
CA GLU A 243 -6.14 -2.96 7.72
C GLU A 243 -5.16 -2.17 6.84
N LYS A 244 -5.20 -0.85 6.96
CA LYS A 244 -4.29 0.08 6.28
C LYS A 244 -3.32 0.72 7.27
N GLY A 245 -2.24 1.31 6.74
CA GLY A 245 -1.32 2.16 7.51
C GLY A 245 0.08 1.58 7.73
N PHE A 246 0.40 0.44 7.10
CA PHE A 246 1.75 -0.10 7.05
C PHE A 246 2.20 -0.19 5.60
N SER A 247 3.38 0.35 5.28
CA SER A 247 3.97 0.19 3.96
C SER A 247 4.49 -1.24 3.78
N GLY A 248 4.70 -1.65 2.51
CA GLY A 248 5.36 -2.92 2.23
C GLY A 248 6.75 -3.04 2.90
N ASN A 249 7.50 -1.93 2.96
CA ASN A 249 8.79 -1.89 3.62
C ASN A 249 8.68 -2.07 5.14
N ASP A 250 7.67 -1.50 5.81
CA ASP A 250 7.47 -1.68 7.26
C ASP A 250 7.24 -3.15 7.59
N ILE A 251 6.41 -3.83 6.78
CA ILE A 251 6.14 -5.28 6.92
C ILE A 251 7.43 -6.08 6.71
N GLU A 252 8.22 -5.77 5.67
CA GLU A 252 9.49 -6.43 5.40
C GLU A 252 10.49 -6.29 6.57
N GLN A 253 10.64 -5.08 7.12
CA GLN A 253 11.53 -4.84 8.26
C GLN A 253 11.04 -5.56 9.53
N ALA A 254 9.73 -5.56 9.79
CA ALA A 254 9.15 -6.26 10.94
C ALA A 254 9.43 -7.78 10.87
N VAL A 255 9.31 -8.39 9.69
CA VAL A 255 9.63 -9.81 9.48
C VAL A 255 11.12 -10.07 9.66
N LEU A 256 11.99 -9.28 9.04
CA LEU A 256 13.45 -9.46 9.17
C LEU A 256 13.91 -9.32 10.62
N ASN A 257 13.34 -8.37 11.37
CA ASN A 257 13.64 -8.20 12.79
C ASN A 257 13.09 -9.35 13.63
N GLY A 258 11.86 -9.77 13.39
CA GLY A 258 11.26 -10.92 14.07
C GLY A 258 12.07 -12.20 13.90
N GLN A 259 12.61 -12.44 12.69
CA GLN A 259 13.46 -13.59 12.42
C GLN A 259 14.79 -13.55 13.17
N LYS A 260 15.42 -12.37 13.28
CA LYS A 260 16.64 -12.18 14.08
C LYS A 260 16.38 -12.49 15.56
N THR A 261 15.24 -12.07 16.09
CA THR A 261 14.88 -12.25 17.50
C THR A 261 14.57 -13.71 17.85
N LEU A 262 13.84 -14.43 16.98
CA LEU A 262 13.27 -15.73 17.32
C LEU A 262 14.11 -16.95 16.93
N GLN A 263 15.21 -16.76 16.20
CA GLN A 263 16.15 -17.83 15.82
C GLN A 263 15.47 -19.09 15.24
N GLN A 264 14.99 -19.01 13.99
CA GLN A 264 14.17 -20.03 13.29
C GLN A 264 12.75 -20.22 13.84
N PRO A 265 11.94 -19.15 13.97
CA PRO A 265 10.51 -19.30 14.20
C PRO A 265 9.87 -19.90 12.95
N GLY A 266 9.24 -21.07 13.03
CA GLY A 266 8.37 -21.51 11.95
C GLY A 266 7.41 -20.40 11.49
N LEU A 267 6.98 -20.46 10.23
CA LEU A 267 6.28 -19.39 9.51
C LEU A 267 5.17 -18.69 10.31
N GLY A 268 4.31 -19.43 11.02
CA GLY A 268 3.24 -18.87 11.84
C GLY A 268 3.75 -17.98 12.98
N LYS A 269 4.76 -18.44 13.72
CA LYS A 269 5.38 -17.66 14.81
C LYS A 269 6.05 -16.39 14.29
N LEU A 270 6.68 -16.47 13.11
CA LEU A 270 7.29 -15.31 12.47
C LEU A 270 6.25 -14.25 12.08
N ILE A 271 5.13 -14.68 11.49
CA ILE A 271 4.02 -13.80 11.11
C ILE A 271 3.43 -13.12 12.35
N ASP A 272 3.16 -13.88 13.41
CA ASP A 272 2.55 -13.34 14.63
C ASP A 272 3.45 -12.31 15.31
N ALA A 273 4.75 -12.61 15.41
CA ALA A 273 5.73 -11.69 15.98
C ALA A 273 5.87 -10.40 15.16
N ALA A 274 5.95 -10.50 13.83
CA ALA A 274 6.01 -9.34 12.95
C ALA A 274 4.75 -8.46 13.08
N LYS A 275 3.55 -9.06 13.13
CA LYS A 275 2.31 -8.31 13.34
C LYS A 275 2.23 -7.65 14.72
N ALA A 276 2.68 -8.34 15.76
CA ALA A 276 2.76 -7.76 17.10
C ALA A 276 3.69 -6.53 17.10
N ALA A 277 4.85 -6.62 16.44
CA ALA A 277 5.77 -5.51 16.29
C ALA A 277 5.13 -4.32 15.55
N LEU A 278 4.48 -4.54 14.40
CA LEU A 278 3.79 -3.51 13.63
C LEU A 278 2.70 -2.81 14.46
N LYS A 279 1.87 -3.57 15.17
CA LYS A 279 0.82 -3.02 16.05
C LYS A 279 1.41 -2.20 17.20
N SER A 280 2.49 -2.68 17.81
CA SER A 280 3.21 -1.96 18.86
C SER A 280 3.77 -0.63 18.34
N GLU A 281 4.40 -0.65 17.17
CA GLU A 281 4.94 0.57 16.54
C GLU A 281 3.83 1.58 16.26
N ARG A 282 2.71 1.15 15.67
CA ARG A 282 1.55 2.01 15.42
C ARG A 282 0.98 2.60 16.71
N ALA A 283 0.87 1.79 17.77
CA ALA A 283 0.43 2.26 19.08
C ALA A 283 1.40 3.30 19.67
N GLN A 284 2.71 3.12 19.48
CA GLN A 284 3.71 4.12 19.88
C GLN A 284 3.59 5.39 19.04
N GLN A 285 3.41 5.29 17.72
CA GLN A 285 3.22 6.44 16.84
C GLN A 285 1.97 7.26 17.22
N LEU A 286 0.88 6.61 17.62
CA LEU A 286 -0.33 7.27 18.11
C LEU A 286 -0.15 7.94 19.49
N LYS A 287 0.74 7.41 20.33
CA LYS A 287 1.08 7.99 21.63
C LYS A 287 2.08 9.15 21.54
N ARG A 288 2.88 9.22 20.48
CA ARG A 288 3.79 10.34 20.29
C ARG A 288 2.95 11.62 20.20
N PRO A 289 3.21 12.63 21.04
CA PRO A 289 2.54 13.91 20.87
C PRO A 289 2.74 14.34 19.43
N ARG A 290 1.65 14.69 18.74
CA ARG A 290 1.74 15.24 17.39
C ARG A 290 2.66 16.44 17.50
N THR A 291 3.90 16.29 17.06
CA THR A 291 4.81 17.43 17.05
C THR A 291 4.19 18.46 16.12
N ALA A 292 4.28 19.74 16.49
CA ALA A 292 3.67 20.88 15.77
C ALA A 292 3.98 20.92 14.26
N ALA A 293 4.90 20.08 13.76
CA ALA A 293 5.18 19.87 12.35
C ALA A 293 4.00 19.31 11.53
N HIS A 294 3.03 18.62 12.14
CA HIS A 294 1.91 18.02 11.40
C HIS A 294 0.74 18.99 11.15
N GLU A 295 0.71 20.13 11.84
CA GLU A 295 -0.28 21.22 11.63
C GLU A 295 0.26 22.34 10.73
N ASN A 296 1.42 22.12 10.11
CA ASN A 296 1.95 23.06 9.15
C ASN A 296 1.36 22.75 7.78
N ASP A 297 0.28 23.45 7.42
CA ASP A 297 -0.31 23.40 6.09
C ASP A 297 0.61 24.10 5.09
N ALA A 298 1.69 23.40 4.70
CA ALA A 298 2.64 23.87 3.70
C ALA A 298 1.99 24.12 2.33
N SER A 299 0.74 23.67 2.12
CA SER A 299 0.00 23.89 0.87
C SER A 299 -0.66 25.27 0.77
N ALA A 300 -0.80 25.98 1.90
CA ALA A 300 -1.36 27.34 1.93
C ALA A 300 -0.32 28.46 1.73
N GLY A 301 0.98 28.13 1.75
CA GLY A 301 2.07 29.10 1.60
C GLY A 301 2.59 29.18 0.15
N THR A 302 2.71 30.39 -0.41
CA THR A 302 3.48 30.60 -1.64
C THR A 302 4.95 30.30 -1.37
N THR A 303 5.46 29.21 -1.93
CA THR A 303 6.87 28.81 -1.76
C THR A 303 7.73 29.59 -2.76
N ASP A 304 8.55 30.53 -2.28
CA ASP A 304 9.65 31.09 -3.08
C ASP A 304 10.88 30.20 -2.93
N PHE A 305 11.12 29.34 -3.92
CA PHE A 305 12.28 28.44 -3.97
C PHE A 305 13.59 29.14 -4.36
N ASN A 306 13.55 30.42 -4.72
CA ASN A 306 14.73 31.16 -5.16
C ASN A 306 15.51 31.78 -4.00
N THR A 307 14.89 31.92 -2.83
CA THR A 307 15.51 32.59 -1.68
C THR A 307 15.45 31.71 -0.42
N PRO A 308 16.55 31.05 -0.02
CA PRO A 308 16.60 30.34 1.25
C PRO A 308 16.62 31.34 2.41
N ILE A 309 15.76 31.12 3.41
CA ILE A 309 15.71 31.93 4.64
C ILE A 309 16.62 31.40 5.75
N GLY A 310 17.25 30.25 5.52
CA GLY A 310 18.26 29.68 6.39
C GLY A 310 19.05 28.60 5.67
N GLU A 311 20.36 28.57 5.91
CA GLU A 311 21.26 27.58 5.35
C GLU A 311 22.09 26.94 6.48
N GLY A 312 22.13 25.62 6.50
CA GLY A 312 23.05 24.85 7.33
C GLY A 312 23.90 23.93 6.47
N SER A 313 24.89 23.28 7.09
CA SER A 313 25.93 22.47 6.41
C SER A 313 25.40 21.38 5.46
N PHE A 314 24.12 21.01 5.56
CA PHE A 314 23.52 19.96 4.73
C PHE A 314 22.10 20.26 4.22
N ARG A 315 21.50 21.44 4.49
CA ARG A 315 20.11 21.76 4.08
C ARG A 315 19.85 23.26 3.93
N LYS A 316 18.93 23.60 3.01
CA LYS A 316 18.33 24.93 2.83
C LYS A 316 16.88 24.93 3.33
N VAL A 317 16.45 26.02 3.95
CA VAL A 317 15.08 26.25 4.44
C VAL A 317 14.44 27.37 3.63
N TYR A 318 13.21 27.18 3.14
CA TYR A 318 12.45 28.14 2.32
C TYR A 318 11.24 28.70 3.08
N LYS A 319 10.75 29.86 2.67
CA LYS A 319 9.70 30.62 3.37
C LYS A 319 8.30 29.98 3.22
N GLY A 320 7.58 29.88 4.34
CA GLY A 320 6.12 29.77 4.45
C GLY A 320 5.61 30.85 5.41
N GLN A 321 4.32 31.24 5.34
CA GLN A 321 3.77 32.26 6.23
C GLN A 321 3.56 31.71 7.65
N TYR A 322 4.32 32.22 8.62
CA TYR A 322 4.00 32.15 10.04
C TYR A 322 3.55 33.56 10.46
N THR A 323 2.28 33.72 10.86
CA THR A 323 1.78 35.03 11.29
C THR A 323 2.37 35.37 12.66
N GLN A 324 3.14 36.45 12.71
CA GLN A 324 3.63 37.08 13.92
C GLN A 324 2.43 37.59 14.73
N GLY A 325 2.14 36.95 15.86
CA GLY A 325 1.09 37.35 16.80
C GLY A 325 1.64 37.36 18.23
N ILE A 326 1.02 38.18 19.08
CA ILE A 326 1.38 38.30 20.50
C ILE A 326 1.15 36.94 21.19
N ARG A 327 2.16 36.43 21.92
CA ARG A 327 2.09 35.14 22.61
C ARG A 327 0.94 35.12 23.64
N ALA A 328 -0.02 34.22 23.45
CA ALA A 328 -1.08 33.93 24.42
C ALA A 328 -0.62 32.91 25.49
N GLY A 329 0.41 33.24 26.27
CA GLY A 329 0.74 32.54 27.52
C GLY A 329 1.23 31.08 27.42
N GLN A 330 1.73 30.63 26.28
CA GLN A 330 2.24 29.25 26.12
C GLN A 330 3.69 29.08 26.61
N ALA A 331 4.00 27.90 27.14
CA ALA A 331 5.33 27.54 27.68
C ALA A 331 6.39 27.41 26.57
N LYS A 332 7.63 27.79 26.88
CA LYS A 332 8.79 27.74 25.97
C LYS A 332 9.04 26.30 25.48
N VAL A 333 9.40 26.15 24.21
CA VAL A 333 9.74 24.85 23.62
C VAL A 333 11.26 24.73 23.50
N SER A 334 11.84 23.66 24.05
CA SER A 334 13.24 23.30 23.81
C SER A 334 13.34 22.23 22.72
N LYS A 335 14.43 22.24 21.96
CA LYS A 335 14.74 21.19 20.98
C LYS A 335 16.13 20.63 21.25
N VAL A 336 16.21 19.32 21.46
CA VAL A 336 17.47 18.59 21.64
C VAL A 336 17.96 18.08 20.29
N PHE A 337 19.19 18.42 19.92
CA PHE A 337 19.84 17.91 18.71
C PHE A 337 20.51 16.54 18.96
N LYS A 338 20.85 15.84 17.88
CA LYS A 338 21.45 14.49 17.93
C LYS A 338 22.81 14.43 18.64
N ASP A 339 23.47 15.57 18.81
CA ASP A 339 24.72 15.73 19.56
C ASP A 339 24.49 15.99 21.06
N GLY A 340 23.23 15.95 21.51
CA GLY A 340 22.85 16.18 22.90
C GLY A 340 22.73 17.65 23.30
N LYS A 341 22.93 18.60 22.37
CA LYS A 341 22.77 20.03 22.68
C LYS A 341 21.30 20.43 22.63
N GLU A 342 20.85 21.07 23.71
CA GLU A 342 19.56 21.76 23.76
C GLU A 342 19.71 23.17 23.20
N ALA A 343 18.84 23.54 22.26
CA ALA A 343 18.64 24.93 21.88
C ALA A 343 17.28 25.41 22.38
N TYR A 344 17.31 26.57 23.04
CA TYR A 344 16.14 27.32 23.45
C TYR A 344 15.81 28.32 22.34
N GLU A 345 14.53 28.44 22.00
CA GLU A 345 14.01 29.33 20.95
C GLU A 345 14.50 30.78 21.12
N ASP A 346 14.68 31.22 22.36
CA ASP A 346 15.15 32.56 22.73
C ASP A 346 16.60 32.83 22.25
N GLN A 347 17.46 31.81 22.23
CA GLN A 347 18.86 31.97 21.82
C GLN A 347 19.02 32.01 20.30
N PHE A 348 18.00 31.61 19.55
CA PHE A 348 18.03 31.60 18.09
C PHE A 348 17.94 33.01 17.49
N PHE A 349 17.37 33.96 18.23
CA PHE A 349 17.15 35.33 17.77
C PHE A 349 18.04 36.38 18.46
N ASP A 350 18.77 36.01 19.51
CA ASP A 350 19.56 36.95 20.33
C ASP A 350 21.03 37.12 19.91
N GLN A 351 21.52 36.46 18.85
CA GLN A 351 22.89 36.67 18.39
C GLN A 351 22.93 37.39 17.04
N GLY A 352 23.15 38.71 17.13
CA GLY A 352 23.52 39.56 16.01
C GLY A 352 24.80 39.07 15.34
N TYR A 353 24.64 38.28 14.28
CA TYR A 353 25.72 37.86 13.41
C TYR A 353 26.00 38.99 12.41
N SER A 354 27.03 39.80 12.69
CA SER A 354 27.54 40.81 11.76
C SER A 354 28.68 40.18 10.95
N PRO A 355 28.54 39.99 9.62
CA PRO A 355 29.63 39.48 8.82
C PRO A 355 30.65 40.61 8.59
N SER A 356 31.82 40.50 9.22
CA SER A 356 32.98 41.30 8.85
C SER A 356 33.44 40.96 7.44
N ARG A 357 33.80 42.01 6.68
CA ARG A 357 34.24 42.02 5.28
C ARG A 357 35.38 41.06 4.96
#